data_AF-A0A3D5D5W8-F1
#
_entry.id   AF-A0A3D5D5W8-F1
#
_cell.length_a   1.000
_cell.length_b   1.000
_cell.length_c   1.000
_cell.angle_alpha   90.00
_cell.angle_beta   90.00
_cell.angle_gamma   90.00
#
_symmetry.space_group_name_H-M   'P 1'
#
loop_
_entity.id
_entity.type
_entity.pdbx_description
1 polymer ?
#
loop_
_entity_poly.entity_id
_entity_poly.type
_entity_poly.pdbx_seq_one_letter_code
_entity_poly.pdbx_strand_id
1 'polypeptide(L)'
;MPKSKHIPWLLGLLVLFTAMRWPELLPPNFSPVYAICFCAGAYLKGWRAWAVPVALLFISDVVMNYFVYRPMGFSVFTAGMIGSYALYLLIIGLGWRLGERQSPAVLIGGGVLGACVFFFGSNTLVWLSDPVYSRTVTGWIQSVTVGKAGFPPAILFLRNT
;
A
#
# COMPACT_ATOMS: atom_id res chain seq x y z
N MET A 1 7.65 -34.08 11.71
CA MET A 1 7.09 -32.71 11.71
C MET A 1 5.83 -32.72 10.84
N PRO A 2 4.63 -32.44 11.37
CA PRO A 2 3.43 -32.40 10.54
C PRO A 2 3.57 -31.23 9.55
N LYS A 3 3.56 -31.51 8.24
CA LYS A 3 3.52 -30.46 7.22
C LYS A 3 2.24 -29.66 7.42
N SER A 4 2.37 -28.40 7.84
CA SER A 4 1.23 -27.48 7.98
C SER A 4 0.54 -27.35 6.61
N LYS A 5 -0.72 -27.81 6.54
CA LYS A 5 -1.54 -27.79 5.31
C LYS A 5 -1.79 -26.36 4.77
N HIS A 6 -1.44 -25.33 5.55
CA HIS A 6 -1.68 -23.92 5.20
C HIS A 6 -0.50 -23.25 4.49
N ILE A 7 0.72 -23.81 4.57
CA ILE A 7 1.91 -23.26 3.91
C ILE A 7 1.72 -23.05 2.40
N PRO A 8 1.23 -24.02 1.60
CA PRO A 8 1.07 -23.81 0.17
C PRO A 8 0.08 -22.68 -0.16
N TRP A 9 -0.97 -22.52 0.63
CA TRP A 9 -1.95 -21.44 0.46
C TRP A 9 -1.34 -20.06 0.76
N LEU A 10 -0.55 -19.96 1.83
CA LEU A 10 0.15 -18.71 2.17
C LEU A 10 1.18 -18.33 1.10
N LEU A 11 1.91 -19.31 0.55
CA LEU A 11 2.83 -19.09 -0.56
C LEU A 11 2.07 -18.66 -1.83
N GLY A 12 0.95 -19.30 -2.15
CA GLY A 12 0.11 -18.90 -3.27
C GLY A 12 -0.43 -17.47 -3.14
N LEU A 13 -0.89 -17.09 -1.93
CA LEU A 13 -1.32 -15.73 -1.63
C LEU A 13 -0.17 -14.73 -1.77
N LEU A 14 1.03 -15.06 -1.30
CA LEU A 14 2.21 -14.20 -1.44
C LEU A 14 2.59 -13.98 -2.90
N VAL A 15 2.58 -15.03 -3.71
CA VAL A 15 2.87 -14.93 -5.15
C VAL A 15 1.82 -14.06 -5.83
N LEU A 16 0.53 -14.31 -5.57
CA LEU A 16 -0.56 -13.52 -6.14
C LEU A 16 -0.48 -12.04 -5.72
N PHE A 17 -0.26 -11.78 -4.44
CA PHE A 17 -0.15 -10.42 -3.90
C PHE A 17 1.06 -9.67 -4.47
N THR A 18 2.20 -10.34 -4.63
CA THR A 18 3.39 -9.76 -5.27
C THR A 18 3.14 -9.50 -6.75
N ALA A 19 2.51 -10.45 -7.47
CA ALA A 19 2.17 -10.32 -8.87
C ALA A 19 1.24 -9.11 -9.12
N MET A 20 0.20 -8.93 -8.30
CA MET A 20 -0.72 -7.78 -8.37
C MET A 20 -0.03 -6.43 -8.23
N ARG A 21 1.20 -6.39 -7.71
CA ARG A 21 1.99 -5.17 -7.53
C ARG A 21 3.12 -5.05 -8.54
N TRP A 22 3.39 -6.11 -9.30
CA TRP A 22 4.49 -6.14 -10.26
C TRP A 22 4.24 -5.08 -11.34
N PRO A 23 5.26 -4.28 -11.70
CA PRO A 23 5.10 -3.28 -12.75
C PRO A 23 4.58 -3.92 -14.03
N GLU A 24 3.73 -3.19 -14.75
CA GLU A 24 3.17 -3.59 -16.06
C GLU A 24 2.18 -4.76 -16.06
N LEU A 25 2.01 -5.50 -14.95
CA LEU A 25 1.06 -6.61 -14.91
C LEU A 25 -0.40 -6.13 -14.83
N LEU A 26 -0.64 -5.03 -14.12
CA LEU A 26 -1.94 -4.39 -14.01
C LEU A 26 -1.94 -3.01 -14.69
N PRO A 27 -3.11 -2.46 -15.03
CA PRO A 27 -3.21 -1.11 -15.56
C PRO A 27 -2.40 -0.11 -14.70
N PRO A 28 -1.70 0.85 -15.30
CA PRO A 28 -0.93 1.84 -14.54
C PRO A 28 -1.80 2.51 -13.47
N ASN A 29 -1.26 2.68 -12.26
CA ASN A 29 -1.98 3.25 -11.09
C ASN A 29 -3.13 2.41 -10.53
N PHE A 30 -3.30 1.16 -10.96
CA PHE A 30 -4.22 0.22 -10.29
C PHE A 30 -3.46 -0.56 -9.22
N SER A 31 -3.93 -0.52 -7.97
CA SER A 31 -3.36 -1.31 -6.88
C SER A 31 -4.44 -1.75 -5.89
N PRO A 32 -4.76 -3.06 -5.81
CA PRO A 32 -5.76 -3.56 -4.86
C PRO A 32 -5.24 -3.60 -3.41
N VAL A 33 -3.98 -3.23 -3.18
CA VAL A 33 -3.27 -3.40 -1.91
C VAL A 33 -3.99 -2.74 -0.74
N TYR A 34 -4.49 -1.52 -0.93
CA TYR A 34 -5.14 -0.76 0.16
C TYR A 34 -6.46 -1.39 0.56
N ALA A 35 -7.25 -1.85 -0.41
CA ALA A 35 -8.48 -2.60 -0.16
C ALA A 35 -8.19 -3.94 0.51
N ILE A 36 -7.15 -4.66 0.09
CA ILE A 36 -6.72 -5.92 0.73
C ILE A 36 -6.30 -5.67 2.17
N CYS A 37 -5.53 -4.60 2.45
CA CYS A 37 -5.14 -4.23 3.82
C CYS A 37 -6.35 -3.92 4.70
N PHE A 38 -7.29 -3.14 4.18
CA PHE A 38 -8.54 -2.82 4.87
C PHE A 38 -9.36 -4.08 5.17
N CYS A 39 -9.61 -4.92 4.16
CA CYS A 39 -10.36 -6.17 4.30
C CYS A 39 -9.65 -7.18 5.20
N ALA A 40 -8.31 -7.27 5.15
CA ALA A 40 -7.53 -8.11 6.05
C ALA A 40 -7.74 -7.67 7.51
N GLY A 41 -7.75 -6.37 7.77
CA GLY A 41 -8.14 -5.81 9.07
C GLY A 41 -9.54 -6.25 9.50
N ALA A 42 -10.52 -6.11 8.62
CA ALA A 42 -11.92 -6.40 8.92
C ALA A 42 -12.22 -7.89 9.19
N TYR A 43 -11.59 -8.80 8.45
CA TYR A 43 -11.93 -10.23 8.46
C TYR A 43 -11.01 -11.10 9.32
N LEU A 44 -9.74 -10.75 9.46
CA LEU A 44 -8.82 -11.54 10.28
C LEU A 44 -8.96 -11.17 11.75
N LYS A 45 -8.68 -12.13 12.63
CA LYS A 45 -8.88 -11.99 14.09
C LYS A 45 -7.56 -11.95 14.85
N GLY A 46 -7.53 -11.16 15.91
CA GLY A 46 -6.38 -11.01 16.81
C GLY A 46 -5.13 -10.50 16.07
N TRP A 47 -3.95 -11.01 16.46
CA TRP A 47 -2.66 -10.60 15.90
C TRP A 47 -2.54 -10.86 14.38
N ARG A 48 -3.31 -11.80 13.84
CA ARG A 48 -3.25 -12.18 12.42
C ARG A 48 -3.73 -11.06 11.49
N ALA A 49 -4.67 -10.21 11.94
CA ALA A 49 -5.16 -9.05 11.20
C ALA A 49 -4.06 -8.06 10.85
N TRP A 50 -3.00 -8.05 11.65
CA TRP A 50 -1.86 -7.16 11.48
C TRP A 50 -0.70 -7.91 10.81
N ALA A 51 -0.30 -9.05 11.36
CA ALA A 51 0.91 -9.73 10.93
C ALA A 51 0.81 -10.31 9.51
N VAL A 52 -0.34 -10.84 9.11
CA VAL A 52 -0.51 -11.44 7.77
C VAL A 52 -0.34 -10.39 6.66
N PRO A 53 -1.14 -9.31 6.61
CA PRO A 53 -0.98 -8.31 5.55
C PRO A 53 0.37 -7.61 5.61
N VAL A 54 0.91 -7.31 6.81
CA VAL A 54 2.23 -6.68 6.95
C VAL A 54 3.36 -7.58 6.46
N ALA A 55 3.31 -8.89 6.76
CA ALA A 55 4.32 -9.83 6.26
C ALA A 55 4.26 -9.97 4.73
N LEU A 56 3.05 -10.04 4.15
CA LEU A 56 2.88 -10.05 2.70
C LEU A 56 3.44 -8.78 2.05
N LEU A 57 3.11 -7.61 2.59
CA LEU A 57 3.67 -6.32 2.15
C LEU A 57 5.20 -6.31 2.21
N PHE A 58 5.78 -6.71 3.34
CA PHE A 58 7.22 -6.69 3.56
C PHE A 58 7.97 -7.60 2.62
N ILE A 59 7.52 -8.84 2.48
CA ILE A 59 8.19 -9.77 1.57
C ILE A 59 8.04 -9.30 0.13
N SER A 60 6.85 -8.85 -0.29
CA SER A 60 6.65 -8.31 -1.63
C SER A 60 7.49 -7.06 -1.91
N ASP A 61 7.60 -6.13 -0.97
CA ASP A 61 8.43 -4.92 -1.10
C ASP A 61 9.89 -5.29 -1.25
N VAL A 62 10.41 -6.20 -0.42
CA VAL A 62 11.81 -6.64 -0.51
C VAL A 62 12.08 -7.30 -1.86
N VAL A 63 11.18 -8.18 -2.32
CA VAL A 63 11.29 -8.84 -3.62
C VAL A 63 11.27 -7.81 -4.75
N MET A 64 10.28 -6.93 -4.79
CA MET A 64 10.19 -5.90 -5.85
C MET A 64 11.37 -4.94 -5.80
N ASN A 65 11.75 -4.45 -4.63
CA ASN A 65 12.88 -3.52 -4.51
C ASN A 65 14.19 -4.19 -4.91
N TYR A 66 14.37 -5.48 -4.64
CA TYR A 66 15.57 -6.20 -5.04
C TYR A 66 15.64 -6.50 -6.54
N PHE A 67 14.54 -6.99 -7.14
CA PHE A 67 14.55 -7.46 -8.52
C PHE A 67 14.18 -6.39 -9.56
N VAL A 68 13.34 -5.42 -9.18
CA VAL A 68 12.84 -4.38 -10.09
C VAL A 68 13.57 -3.06 -9.85
N TYR A 69 13.53 -2.53 -8.63
CA TYR A 69 13.96 -1.15 -8.40
C TYR A 69 15.46 -0.99 -8.14
N ARG A 70 16.14 -1.98 -7.57
CA ARG A 70 17.59 -1.94 -7.35
C ARG A 70 18.39 -1.83 -8.66
N PRO A 71 18.07 -2.56 -9.74
CA PRO A 71 18.69 -2.34 -11.05
C PRO A 71 18.53 -0.91 -11.60
N MET A 72 17.49 -0.19 -11.16
CA MET A 72 17.23 1.20 -11.54
C MET A 72 17.95 2.22 -10.64
N GLY A 73 18.77 1.76 -9.69
CA GLY A 73 19.54 2.61 -8.77
C GLY A 73 18.87 2.92 -7.44
N PHE A 74 17.69 2.34 -7.15
CA PHE A 74 17.02 2.53 -5.85
C PHE A 74 17.55 1.58 -4.79
N SER A 75 17.49 1.99 -3.52
CA SER A 75 17.81 1.11 -2.39
C SER A 75 16.70 0.10 -2.13
N VAL A 76 17.06 -1.10 -1.68
CA VAL A 76 16.10 -2.12 -1.24
C VAL A 76 15.28 -1.64 -0.04
N PHE A 77 15.93 -0.89 0.85
CA PHE A 77 15.32 -0.32 2.04
C PHE A 77 15.47 1.20 2.03
N THR A 78 14.37 1.92 2.26
CA THR A 78 14.35 3.38 2.32
C THR A 78 13.62 3.87 3.56
N ALA A 79 13.98 5.05 4.08
CA ALA A 79 13.29 5.65 5.21
C ALA A 79 11.80 5.90 4.91
N GLY A 80 11.45 6.14 3.64
CA GLY A 80 10.07 6.30 3.18
C GLY A 80 9.20 5.06 3.43
N MET A 81 9.79 3.85 3.47
CA MET A 81 9.06 2.62 3.80
C MET A 81 8.41 2.72 5.18
N ILE A 82 9.07 3.32 6.18
CA ILE A 82 8.49 3.43 7.53
C ILE A 82 7.17 4.21 7.48
N GLY A 83 7.16 5.32 6.74
CA GLY A 83 5.96 6.13 6.54
C GLY A 83 4.84 5.38 5.82
N SER A 84 5.16 4.67 4.73
CA SER A 84 4.21 3.82 4.02
C SER A 84 3.61 2.73 4.93
N TYR A 85 4.42 2.12 5.79
CA TYR A 85 3.97 1.07 6.70
C TYR A 85 3.07 1.61 7.81
N ALA A 86 3.34 2.82 8.31
CA ALA A 86 2.43 3.50 9.23
C ALA A 86 1.05 3.72 8.58
N LEU A 87 1.00 4.10 7.31
CA LEU A 87 -0.25 4.25 6.55
C LEU A 87 -0.95 2.91 6.33
N TYR A 88 -0.22 1.84 5.97
CA TYR A 88 -0.81 0.50 5.86
C TYR A 88 -1.39 0.02 7.18
N LEU A 89 -0.68 0.21 8.30
CA LEU A 89 -1.18 -0.12 9.64
C LEU A 89 -2.42 0.68 10.00
N LEU A 90 -2.48 1.97 9.62
CA LEU A 90 -3.69 2.78 9.80
C LEU A 90 -4.87 2.19 9.02
N ILE A 91 -4.68 1.82 7.76
CA ILE A 91 -5.72 1.23 6.90
C ILE A 91 -6.21 -0.11 7.46
N ILE A 92 -5.28 -0.98 7.88
CA ILE A 92 -5.60 -2.24 8.56
C ILE A 92 -6.40 -1.96 9.82
N GLY A 93 -6.00 -0.98 10.63
CA GLY A 93 -6.68 -0.59 11.86
C GLY A 93 -8.10 -0.07 11.63
N LEU A 94 -8.32 0.69 10.55
CA LEU A 94 -9.67 1.14 10.15
C LEU A 94 -10.57 -0.05 9.81
N GLY A 95 -10.09 -0.99 9.01
CA GLY A 95 -10.81 -2.22 8.71
C GLY A 95 -11.08 -3.07 9.96
N TRP A 96 -10.07 -3.23 10.81
CA TRP A 96 -10.17 -4.00 12.06
C TRP A 96 -11.21 -3.44 13.03
N ARG A 97 -11.30 -2.12 13.15
CA ARG A 97 -12.35 -1.47 13.97
C ARG A 97 -13.75 -1.66 13.39
N LEU A 98 -13.86 -1.74 12.08
CA LEU A 98 -15.14 -1.94 11.39
C LEU A 98 -15.65 -3.38 11.56
N GLY A 99 -14.75 -4.36 11.50
CA GLY A 99 -15.04 -5.78 11.71
C GLY A 99 -15.74 -6.48 10.53
N GLU A 100 -16.01 -7.78 10.70
CA GLU A 100 -16.36 -8.71 9.60
C GLU A 100 -17.83 -8.65 9.14
N ARG A 101 -18.73 -8.04 9.92
CA ARG A 101 -20.20 -8.07 9.70
C ARG A 101 -20.72 -6.87 8.92
N GLN A 102 -20.10 -6.59 7.78
CA GLN A 102 -20.36 -5.38 7.00
C GLN A 102 -20.95 -5.72 5.65
N SER A 103 -21.75 -4.80 5.10
CA SER A 103 -22.30 -4.96 3.76
C SER A 103 -21.19 -4.80 2.71
N PRO A 104 -21.33 -5.41 1.51
CA PRO A 104 -20.37 -5.23 0.42
C PRO A 104 -20.11 -3.75 0.06
N ALA A 105 -21.14 -2.91 0.13
CA ALA A 105 -21.03 -1.48 -0.13
C ALA A 105 -20.08 -0.78 0.87
N VAL A 106 -20.15 -1.14 2.15
CA VAL A 106 -19.25 -0.58 3.17
C VAL A 106 -17.82 -1.05 2.94
N LEU A 107 -17.60 -2.30 2.53
CA LEU A 107 -16.27 -2.83 2.24
C LEU A 107 -15.63 -2.18 1.02
N ILE A 108 -16.41 -1.97 -0.05
CA ILE A 108 -15.96 -1.22 -1.23
C ILE A 108 -15.61 0.21 -0.84
N GLY A 109 -16.49 0.90 -0.10
CA GLY A 109 -16.22 2.25 0.40
C GLY A 109 -14.98 2.31 1.30
N GLY A 110 -14.77 1.29 2.12
CA GLY A 110 -13.57 1.15 2.96
C GLY A 110 -12.29 0.94 2.17
N GLY A 111 -12.34 0.19 1.06
CA GLY A 111 -11.22 0.06 0.13
C GLY A 111 -10.83 1.38 -0.54
N VAL A 112 -11.83 2.12 -1.03
CA VAL A 112 -11.64 3.47 -1.60
C VAL A 112 -11.08 4.43 -0.54
N LEU A 113 -11.64 4.42 0.67
CA LEU A 113 -11.14 5.19 1.80
C LEU A 113 -9.67 4.84 2.08
N GLY A 114 -9.32 3.56 2.10
CA GLY A 114 -7.94 3.10 2.32
C GLY A 114 -6.98 3.67 1.27
N ALA A 115 -7.38 3.66 0.01
CA ALA A 115 -6.56 4.23 -1.06
C ALA A 115 -6.42 5.76 -0.92
N CYS A 116 -7.49 6.48 -0.57
CA CYS A 116 -7.44 7.91 -0.27
C CYS A 116 -6.51 8.22 0.92
N VAL A 117 -6.61 7.46 2.01
CA VAL A 117 -5.75 7.59 3.19
C VAL A 117 -4.28 7.42 2.80
N PHE A 118 -3.97 6.39 2.01
CA PHE A 118 -2.61 6.19 1.54
C PHE A 118 -2.16 7.31 0.61
N PHE A 119 -2.99 7.72 -0.34
CA PHE A 119 -2.66 8.75 -1.33
C PHE A 119 -2.32 10.08 -0.65
N PHE A 120 -3.23 10.62 0.16
CA PHE A 120 -2.99 11.89 0.84
C PHE A 120 -1.90 11.77 1.89
N GLY A 121 -1.84 10.65 2.63
CA GLY A 121 -0.82 10.42 3.64
C GLY A 121 0.59 10.36 3.06
N SER A 122 0.79 9.55 2.02
CA SER A 122 2.11 9.37 1.38
C SER A 122 2.60 10.66 0.72
N ASN A 123 1.73 11.39 0.02
CA ASN A 123 2.09 12.70 -0.54
C ASN A 123 2.35 13.74 0.53
N THR A 124 1.65 13.70 1.68
CA THR A 124 1.96 14.56 2.82
C THR A 124 3.33 14.23 3.41
N LEU A 125 3.70 12.95 3.51
CA LEU A 125 5.03 12.53 3.96
C LEU A 125 6.12 13.00 3.00
N VAL A 126 5.92 12.81 1.69
CA VAL A 126 6.84 13.29 0.65
C VAL A 126 6.95 14.81 0.69
N TRP A 127 5.82 15.52 0.80
CA TRP A 127 5.79 16.96 1.00
C TRP A 127 6.65 17.33 2.19
N LEU A 128 6.50 16.66 3.34
CA LEU A 128 7.25 16.88 4.59
C LEU A 128 8.75 16.51 4.51
N SER A 129 9.16 15.62 3.63
CA SER A 129 10.54 15.13 3.57
C SER A 129 11.37 15.67 2.40
N ASP A 130 10.77 15.85 1.21
CA ASP A 130 11.51 16.24 0.00
C ASP A 130 11.61 17.78 -0.08
N PRO A 131 12.84 18.36 -0.13
CA PRO A 131 13.04 19.80 -0.21
C PRO A 131 12.53 20.44 -1.50
N VAL A 132 12.18 19.65 -2.52
CA VAL A 132 11.55 20.15 -3.76
C VAL A 132 10.22 20.84 -3.48
N TYR A 133 9.50 20.44 -2.43
CA TYR A 133 8.23 21.06 -2.09
C TYR A 133 8.40 22.15 -1.04
N SER A 134 7.86 23.33 -1.33
CA SER A 134 7.82 24.41 -0.34
C SER A 134 6.96 24.02 0.87
N ARG A 135 7.34 24.48 2.07
CA ARG A 135 6.63 24.22 3.34
C ARG A 135 5.35 25.06 3.50
N THR A 136 4.55 25.09 2.46
CA THR A 136 3.31 25.86 2.36
C THR A 136 2.17 24.99 1.86
N VAL A 137 0.93 25.48 1.97
CA VAL A 137 -0.25 24.82 1.40
C VAL A 137 -0.08 24.61 -0.11
N THR A 138 0.52 25.56 -0.82
CA THR A 138 0.79 25.44 -2.26
C THR A 138 1.75 24.31 -2.57
N GLY A 139 2.82 24.15 -1.78
CA GLY A 139 3.73 23.02 -1.91
C GLY A 139 3.07 21.68 -1.59
N TRP A 140 2.15 21.65 -0.62
CA TRP A 140 1.35 20.46 -0.36
C TRP A 140 0.42 20.13 -1.53
N ILE A 141 -0.29 21.13 -2.08
CA ILE A 141 -1.13 20.97 -3.28
C ILE A 141 -0.30 20.44 -4.45
N GLN A 142 0.91 20.96 -4.66
CA GLN A 142 1.81 20.46 -5.69
C GLN A 142 2.13 18.98 -5.49
N SER A 143 2.41 18.55 -4.25
CA SER A 143 2.71 17.15 -3.96
C SER A 143 1.55 16.21 -4.33
N VAL A 144 0.29 16.62 -4.08
CA VAL A 144 -0.90 15.79 -4.35
C VAL A 144 -1.45 15.93 -5.78
N THR A 145 -0.99 16.91 -6.57
CA THR A 145 -1.48 17.13 -7.94
C THR A 145 -0.44 16.78 -8.99
N VAL A 146 0.52 17.68 -9.19
CA VAL A 146 1.53 17.62 -10.26
C VAL A 146 2.71 16.71 -9.86
N GLY A 147 3.04 16.64 -8.58
CA GLY A 147 4.19 15.87 -8.11
C GLY A 147 5.53 16.52 -8.49
N LYS A 148 6.55 15.69 -8.66
CA LYS A 148 7.94 16.08 -8.95
C LYS A 148 8.19 16.08 -10.45
N ALA A 149 8.89 17.08 -10.97
CA ALA A 149 9.24 17.14 -12.38
C ALA A 149 10.02 15.89 -12.83
N GLY A 150 9.70 15.38 -14.02
CA GLY A 150 10.28 14.14 -14.56
C GLY A 150 9.53 12.85 -14.17
N PHE A 151 8.47 12.95 -13.36
CA PHE A 151 7.60 11.83 -13.00
C PHE A 151 6.15 12.09 -13.45
N PRO A 152 5.32 11.04 -13.58
CA PRO A 152 3.89 11.21 -13.84
C PRO A 152 3.21 12.03 -12.73
N PRO A 153 2.16 12.83 -13.06
CA PRO A 153 1.41 13.57 -12.05
C PRO A 153 0.86 12.67 -10.93
N ALA A 154 1.05 13.08 -9.68
CA ALA A 154 0.63 12.33 -8.50
C ALA A 154 -0.87 12.00 -8.53
N ILE A 155 -1.70 12.94 -9.01
CA ILE A 155 -3.16 12.75 -9.09
C ILE A 155 -3.57 11.55 -9.96
N LEU A 156 -2.71 11.09 -10.87
CA LEU A 156 -2.98 9.91 -11.69
C LEU A 156 -3.10 8.63 -10.86
N PHE A 157 -2.60 8.62 -9.62
CA PHE A 157 -2.82 7.54 -8.66
C PHE A 157 -4.31 7.19 -8.55
N LEU A 158 -5.20 8.18 -8.50
CA LEU A 158 -6.63 7.98 -8.31
C LEU A 158 -7.38 7.62 -9.61
N ARG A 159 -6.70 7.62 -10.77
CA ARG A 159 -7.35 7.39 -12.07
C ARG A 159 -7.94 5.99 -12.21
N ASN A 160 -7.28 4.99 -11.60
CA ASN A 160 -7.66 3.57 -11.68
C ASN A 160 -7.76 2.95 -10.26
N THR A 161 -8.08 3.77 -9.25
CA THR A 161 -8.23 3.32 -7.85
C THR A 161 -9.68 3.00 -7.53
#